data_AF-A0A2M8EK42-F1
#
_entry.id   AF-A0A2M8EK42-F1
#
_cell.length_a   1.000
_cell.length_b   1.000
_cell.length_c   1.000
_cell.angle_alpha   90.00
_cell.angle_beta   90.00
_cell.angle_gamma   90.00
#
_symmetry.space_group_name_H-M   'P 1'
#
loop_
_entity.id
_entity.type
_entity.pdbx_description
1 polymer ?
#
loop_
_entity_poly.entity_id
_entity_poly.type
_entity_poly.pdbx_seq_one_letter_code
_entity_poly.pdbx_strand_id
1 'polypeptide(L)'
;MKILGVDWGEKRIGLAIAEGSLAEPLGVVDSVEKLLEIAKKEGVERIVLGLPEGRHEKKVKELGRRLEKELGVEVIFRGEVLSTETALKVAIEVGRGKKARRRLDALAAAILLQEYLDSVGESR
;
A
#
# COMPACT_ATOMS: atom_id res chain seq x y z
N MET A 1 1.52 -11.16 -13.21
CA MET A 1 1.88 -9.75 -12.96
C MET A 1 1.89 -9.53 -11.46
N LYS A 2 3.02 -9.13 -10.89
CA LYS A 2 3.11 -8.83 -9.45
C LYS A 2 2.88 -7.35 -9.18
N ILE A 3 1.91 -7.05 -8.32
CA ILE A 3 1.55 -5.69 -7.94
C ILE A 3 1.86 -5.47 -6.46
N LEU A 4 2.50 -4.34 -6.14
CA LEU A 4 2.79 -3.93 -4.78
C LEU A 4 1.81 -2.83 -4.34
N GLY A 5 1.08 -3.07 -3.26
CA GLY A 5 0.30 -2.07 -2.55
C GLY A 5 1.16 -1.34 -1.53
N VAL A 6 1.10 -0.01 -1.53
CA VAL A 6 1.88 0.85 -0.65
C VAL A 6 0.95 1.84 0.04
N ASP A 7 0.87 1.74 1.36
CA ASP A 7 0.21 2.73 2.21
C ASP A 7 1.28 3.55 2.95
N TRP A 8 1.41 4.82 2.59
CA TRP A 8 2.47 5.68 3.11
C TRP A 8 2.02 6.41 4.38
N GLY A 9 2.68 6.12 5.50
CA GLY A 9 2.62 6.91 6.72
C GLY A 9 3.98 7.54 7.04
N GLU A 10 3.98 8.73 7.66
CA GLU A 10 5.22 9.47 7.98
C GLU A 10 6.24 8.69 8.83
N LYS A 11 5.78 7.70 9.60
CA LYS A 11 6.64 6.89 10.47
C LYS A 11 6.90 5.48 9.93
N ARG A 12 6.00 4.99 9.07
CA ARG A 12 5.87 3.58 8.70
C ARG A 12 5.14 3.49 7.38
N ILE A 13 5.61 2.59 6.51
CA ILE A 13 5.02 2.34 5.20
C ILE A 13 4.49 0.91 5.20
N GLY A 14 3.17 0.76 5.08
CA GLY A 14 2.51 -0.53 4.93
C GLY A 14 2.74 -1.07 3.52
N LEU A 15 3.05 -2.36 3.41
CA LEU A 15 3.28 -3.04 2.15
C LEU A 15 2.35 -4.25 2.03
N ALA A 16 1.81 -4.44 0.84
CA ALA A 16 1.07 -5.62 0.43
C ALA A 16 1.48 -6.06 -0.96
N ILE A 17 1.33 -7.34 -1.28
CA ILE A 17 1.64 -7.89 -2.58
C ILE A 17 0.45 -8.67 -3.12
N ALA A 18 0.29 -8.67 -4.43
CA ALA A 18 -0.70 -9.48 -5.12
C ALA A 18 -0.09 -10.12 -6.35
N GLU A 19 -0.36 -11.40 -6.51
CA GLU A 19 -0.09 -12.18 -7.72
C GLU A 19 -1.40 -12.82 -8.17
N GLY A 20 -2.22 -12.06 -8.91
CA GLY A 20 -3.57 -12.45 -9.29
C GLY A 20 -4.63 -11.50 -8.74
N SER A 21 -5.71 -12.05 -8.19
CA SER A 21 -6.89 -11.29 -7.73
C SER A 21 -6.94 -11.01 -6.23
N LEU A 22 -6.02 -11.59 -5.44
CA LEU A 22 -6.00 -11.44 -3.99
C LEU A 22 -4.76 -10.67 -3.53
N ALA A 23 -4.98 -9.67 -2.68
CA ALA A 23 -3.93 -8.91 -2.01
C ALA A 23 -3.60 -9.51 -0.64
N GLU A 24 -2.31 -9.67 -0.36
CA GLU A 24 -1.80 -10.21 0.89
C GLU A 24 -0.89 -9.19 1.60
N PRO A 25 -1.02 -9.01 2.93
CA PRO A 25 -0.10 -8.15 3.69
C PRO A 25 1.33 -8.68 3.62
N LEU A 26 2.25 -7.87 3.11
CA LEU A 26 3.67 -8.22 3.02
C LEU A 26 4.43 -7.79 4.27
N GLY A 27 4.05 -6.65 4.86
CA GLY A 27 4.62 -6.17 6.11
C GLY A 27 4.67 -4.65 6.22
N VAL A 28 5.60 -4.16 7.04
CA VAL A 28 5.80 -2.72 7.26
C VAL A 28 7.29 -2.40 7.24
N VAL A 29 7.64 -1.36 6.50
CA VAL A 29 9.00 -0.79 6.48
C VAL A 29 9.00 0.61 7.10
N ASP A 30 10.19 1.09 7.45
CA ASP A 30 10.43 2.41 8.06
C ASP A 30 11.08 3.41 7.10
N SER A 31 11.42 3.00 5.88
CA SER A 31 12.06 3.84 4.88
C SER A 31 11.68 3.46 3.46
N VAL A 32 11.83 4.43 2.54
CA VAL A 32 11.58 4.23 1.10
C VAL A 32 12.65 3.32 0.48
N GLU A 33 13.86 3.34 1.01
CA GLU A 33 14.98 2.52 0.53
C GLU A 33 14.66 1.03 0.71
N LYS A 34 14.11 0.63 1.87
CA LYS A 34 13.69 -0.75 2.11
C LYS A 34 12.50 -1.16 1.23
N LEU A 35 11.58 -0.23 0.95
CA LEU A 35 10.50 -0.47 -0.02
C LEU A 35 11.09 -0.78 -1.39
N LEU A 36 12.04 0.03 -1.87
CA LEU A 36 12.69 -0.16 -3.16
C LEU A 36 13.43 -1.51 -3.24
N GLU A 37 14.15 -1.89 -2.18
CA GLU A 37 14.82 -3.20 -2.10
C GLU A 37 13.82 -4.35 -2.22
N ILE A 38 12.70 -4.28 -1.48
CA ILE A 38 11.65 -5.29 -1.52
C ILE A 38 11.00 -5.35 -2.92
N ALA A 39 10.66 -4.20 -3.49
CA ALA A 39 10.05 -4.13 -4.81
C ALA A 39 10.94 -4.76 -5.90
N LYS A 40 12.26 -4.47 -5.86
CA LYS A 40 13.24 -5.07 -6.77
C LYS A 40 13.39 -6.58 -6.53
N LYS A 41 13.47 -7.01 -5.27
CA LYS A 41 13.62 -8.42 -4.89
C LYS A 41 12.43 -9.26 -5.34
N GLU A 42 11.21 -8.76 -5.16
CA GLU A 42 9.99 -9.48 -5.49
C GLU A 42 9.68 -9.48 -6.99
N GLY A 43 10.34 -8.61 -7.78
CA GLY A 43 10.09 -8.46 -9.21
C GLY A 43 8.75 -7.78 -9.48
N VAL A 44 8.45 -6.73 -8.73
CA VAL A 44 7.20 -5.96 -8.87
C VAL A 44 7.16 -5.28 -10.23
N GLU A 45 6.01 -5.37 -10.91
CA GLU A 45 5.79 -4.80 -12.25
C GLU A 45 4.89 -3.55 -12.21
N ARG A 46 4.18 -3.34 -11.11
CA ARG A 46 3.28 -2.18 -10.89
C ARG A 46 3.14 -1.88 -9.41
N ILE A 47 3.00 -0.60 -9.07
CA ILE A 47 2.75 -0.15 -7.71
C ILE A 47 1.39 0.55 -7.62
N VAL A 48 0.62 0.24 -6.59
CA VAL A 48 -0.58 0.97 -6.17
C VAL A 48 -0.23 1.74 -4.91
N LEU A 49 -0.23 3.06 -4.99
CA LEU A 49 0.17 3.96 -3.91
C LEU A 49 -1.05 4.72 -3.38
N GLY A 50 -1.31 4.58 -2.08
CA GLY A 50 -2.37 5.31 -1.39
C GLY A 50 -2.08 6.81 -1.41
N LEU A 51 -3.06 7.61 -1.82
CA LEU A 51 -2.96 9.05 -1.96
C LEU A 51 -3.88 9.73 -0.94
N PRO A 52 -3.34 10.22 0.18
CA PRO A 52 -4.14 10.93 1.17
C PRO A 52 -4.54 12.31 0.64
N GLU A 53 -5.76 12.74 0.97
CA GLU A 53 -6.21 14.07 0.63
C GLU A 53 -5.53 15.14 1.51
N GLY A 54 -5.21 16.30 0.93
CA GLY A 54 -4.73 17.47 1.67
C GLY A 54 -3.21 17.53 1.86
N ARG A 55 -2.75 17.69 3.12
CA ARG A 55 -1.39 18.19 3.43
C ARG A 55 -0.25 17.28 2.93
N HIS A 56 -0.50 15.97 2.86
CA HIS A 56 0.51 14.98 2.50
C HIS A 56 0.49 14.59 1.02
N GLU A 57 -0.51 15.04 0.25
CA GLU A 57 -0.70 14.67 -1.14
C GLU A 57 0.53 14.94 -2.01
N LYS A 58 1.14 16.13 -1.87
CA LYS A 58 2.34 16.52 -2.62
C LYS A 58 3.51 15.58 -2.35
N LYS A 59 3.77 15.26 -1.07
CA LYS A 59 4.86 14.36 -0.67
C LYS A 59 4.68 12.96 -1.24
N VAL A 60 3.44 12.45 -1.24
CA VAL A 60 3.12 11.13 -1.79
C VAL A 60 3.25 11.12 -3.31
N LYS A 61 2.83 12.19 -4.01
CA LYS A 61 3.07 12.34 -5.45
C LYS A 61 4.56 12.37 -5.81
N GLU A 62 5.37 13.08 -5.01
CA GLU A 62 6.84 13.09 -5.17
C GLU A 62 7.44 11.71 -4.92
N LEU A 63 6.96 11.00 -3.90
CA LEU A 63 7.35 9.61 -3.63
C LEU A 63 7.03 8.71 -4.84
N GLY A 64 5.80 8.79 -5.38
CA GLY A 64 5.41 8.01 -6.54
C GLY A 64 6.35 8.24 -7.74
N ARG A 65 6.65 9.50 -8.07
CA ARG A 65 7.62 9.83 -9.13
C ARG A 65 9.01 9.25 -8.88
N ARG A 66 9.46 9.26 -7.62
CA ARG A 66 10.74 8.64 -7.23
C ARG A 66 10.69 7.13 -7.45
N LEU A 67 9.60 6.47 -7.07
CA LEU A 67 9.42 5.02 -7.27
C LEU A 67 9.42 4.66 -8.76
N GLU A 68 8.67 5.40 -9.60
CA GLU A 68 8.66 5.19 -11.05
C GLU A 68 10.07 5.28 -11.63
N LYS A 69 10.83 6.31 -11.24
CA LYS A 69 12.20 6.52 -11.72
C LYS A 69 13.17 5.41 -11.28
N GLU A 70 13.11 4.98 -10.03
CA GLU A 70 14.06 4.03 -9.44
C GLU A 70 13.78 2.57 -9.79
N LEU A 71 12.53 2.25 -10.14
CA LEU A 71 12.07 0.89 -10.44
C LEU A 71 11.74 0.68 -11.92
N GLY A 72 11.44 1.75 -12.67
CA GLY A 72 11.00 1.65 -14.05
C GLY A 72 9.61 1.04 -14.20
N VAL A 73 8.76 1.16 -13.18
CA VAL A 73 7.40 0.60 -13.14
C VAL A 73 6.36 1.69 -13.02
N GLU A 74 5.14 1.41 -13.48
CA GLU A 74 3.99 2.30 -13.35
C GLU A 74 3.56 2.42 -11.89
N VAL A 75 3.34 3.66 -11.42
CA VAL A 75 2.73 3.94 -10.11
C VAL A 75 1.32 4.48 -10.29
N ILE A 76 0.33 3.74 -9.79
CA ILE A 76 -1.07 4.13 -9.79
C ILE A 76 -1.41 4.72 -8.43
N PHE A 77 -1.88 5.96 -8.43
CA PHE A 77 -2.37 6.62 -7.22
C PHE A 77 -3.82 6.22 -6.96
N ARG A 78 -4.12 5.82 -5.73
CA ARG A 78 -5.50 5.56 -5.28
C ARG A 78 -5.84 6.44 -4.10
N GLY A 79 -6.85 7.28 -4.28
CA GLY A 79 -7.42 8.08 -3.19
C GLY A 79 -7.98 7.17 -2.11
N GLU A 80 -7.91 7.61 -0.86
CA GLU A 80 -8.49 6.89 0.26
C GLU A 80 -9.99 6.67 0.06
N VAL A 81 -10.44 5.41 0.04
CA VAL A 81 -11.84 5.03 0.30
C VAL A 81 -11.85 4.18 1.57
N LEU A 82 -11.25 4.66 2.65
CA LEU A 82 -11.41 3.98 3.92
C LEU A 82 -12.82 4.24 4.43
N SER A 83 -13.72 3.28 4.15
CA SER A 83 -14.93 3.11 4.94
C SER A 83 -14.51 3.06 6.40
N THR A 84 -14.82 4.13 7.13
CA THR A 84 -14.38 4.34 8.52
C THR A 84 -14.73 3.12 9.39
N GLU A 85 -15.81 2.41 9.05
CA GLU A 85 -16.25 1.17 9.68
C GLU A 85 -15.28 -0.01 9.52
N THR A 86 -14.71 -0.24 8.35
CA THR A 86 -13.77 -1.37 8.13
C THR A 86 -12.46 -1.11 8.86
N ALA A 87 -11.95 0.12 8.78
CA ALA A 87 -10.79 0.56 9.52
C ALA A 87 -10.98 0.40 11.04
N LEU A 88 -12.16 0.79 11.56
CA LEU A 88 -12.52 0.67 12.97
C LEU A 88 -12.62 -0.79 13.42
N LYS A 89 -13.28 -1.66 12.64
CA LYS A 89 -13.40 -3.10 12.96
C LYS A 89 -12.05 -3.78 13.04
N VAL A 90 -11.19 -3.57 12.04
CA VAL A 90 -9.83 -4.14 12.01
C VAL A 90 -8.99 -3.60 13.18
N ALA A 91 -9.10 -2.31 13.49
CA ALA A 91 -8.40 -1.71 14.63
C ALA A 91 -8.82 -2.28 15.99
N ILE A 92 -10.12 -2.61 16.16
CA ILE A 92 -10.65 -3.24 17.37
C ILE A 92 -10.14 -4.68 17.50
N GLU A 93 -10.17 -5.44 16.42
CA GLU A 93 -9.83 -6.87 16.40
C GLU A 93 -8.34 -7.14 16.65
N VAL A 94 -7.46 -6.24 16.19
CA VAL A 94 -6.00 -6.40 16.29
C VAL A 94 -5.44 -5.94 17.65
N GLY A 95 -6.23 -5.21 18.46
CA GLY A 95 -5.87 -4.80 19.82
C GLY A 95 -4.88 -3.62 19.91
N ARG A 96 -4.42 -3.30 21.14
CA ARG A 96 -3.55 -2.15 21.41
C ARG A 96 -2.09 -2.58 21.62
N GLY A 97 -1.16 -2.12 20.76
CA GLY A 97 0.29 -2.38 20.92
C GLY A 97 1.12 -2.08 19.66
N LYS A 98 2.46 -2.06 19.78
CA LYS A 98 3.37 -1.82 18.62
C LYS A 98 3.24 -2.89 17.53
N LYS A 99 3.14 -4.17 17.94
CA LYS A 99 2.94 -5.31 17.03
C LYS A 99 1.59 -5.25 16.34
N ALA A 100 0.55 -4.94 17.10
CA ALA A 100 -0.81 -4.71 16.60
C ALA A 100 -0.83 -3.61 15.54
N ARG A 101 -0.24 -2.44 15.83
CA ARG A 101 -0.19 -1.33 14.87
C ARG A 101 0.58 -1.66 13.60
N ARG A 102 1.67 -2.44 13.66
CA ARG A 102 2.36 -2.88 12.44
C ARG A 102 1.50 -3.81 11.60
N ARG A 103 0.71 -4.67 12.24
CA ARG A 103 -0.24 -5.52 11.52
C ARG A 103 -1.33 -4.67 10.86
N LEU A 104 -1.80 -3.61 11.53
CA LEU A 104 -2.77 -2.67 10.96
C LEU A 104 -2.25 -1.96 9.72
N ASP A 105 -1.03 -1.41 9.73
CA ASP A 105 -0.52 -0.69 8.54
C ASP A 105 -0.34 -1.65 7.34
N ALA A 106 0.12 -2.88 7.57
CA ALA A 106 0.24 -3.89 6.52
C ALA A 106 -1.14 -4.31 5.97
N LEU A 107 -2.15 -4.42 6.83
CA LEU A 107 -3.52 -4.70 6.44
C LEU A 107 -4.13 -3.53 5.64
N ALA A 108 -3.86 -2.29 6.02
CA ALA A 108 -4.31 -1.11 5.28
C ALA A 108 -3.79 -1.12 3.83
N ALA A 109 -2.50 -1.44 3.64
CA ALA A 109 -1.92 -1.60 2.31
C ALA A 109 -2.57 -2.76 1.51
N ALA A 110 -2.96 -3.85 2.18
CA ALA A 110 -3.63 -4.98 1.53
C ALA A 110 -5.06 -4.63 1.12
N ILE A 111 -5.81 -3.92 1.96
CA ILE A 111 -7.16 -3.44 1.64
C ILE A 111 -7.10 -2.49 0.44
N LEU A 112 -6.20 -1.51 0.47
CA LEU A 112 -5.99 -0.57 -0.65
C LEU A 112 -5.69 -1.32 -1.97
N LEU A 113 -4.81 -2.32 -1.91
CA LEU A 113 -4.46 -3.10 -3.09
C LEU A 113 -5.64 -3.96 -3.55
N GLN A 114 -6.40 -4.56 -2.63
CA GLN A 114 -7.58 -5.34 -2.96
C GLN A 114 -8.64 -4.48 -3.65
N GLU A 115 -8.94 -3.30 -3.13
CA GLU A 115 -9.89 -2.35 -3.77
C GLU A 115 -9.46 -1.99 -5.19
N TYR A 116 -8.15 -1.81 -5.41
CA TYR A 116 -7.62 -1.62 -6.75
C TYR A 116 -7.87 -2.85 -7.65
N LEU A 117 -7.54 -4.05 -7.16
CA LEU A 117 -7.70 -5.31 -7.91
C LEU A 117 -9.17 -5.58 -8.26
N ASP A 118 -10.08 -5.34 -7.33
CA ASP A 118 -11.52 -5.52 -7.52
C ASP A 118 -12.03 -4.55 -8.58
N SER A 119 -11.61 -3.28 -8.52
CA SER A 119 -12.02 -2.26 -9.50
C SER A 119 -11.54 -2.55 -10.94
N VAL A 120 -10.44 -3.30 -11.10
CA VAL A 120 -9.97 -3.74 -12.43
C VAL A 120 -10.52 -5.11 -12.83
N GLY A 121 -10.93 -5.93 -11.85
CA GLY A 121 -11.51 -7.26 -12.05
C GLY A 121 -12.99 -7.23 -12.47
N GLU A 122 -13.77 -6.26 -12.01
CA GLU A 122 -15.19 -6.07 -12.37
C GLU A 122 -15.42 -5.57 -13.81
N SER A 123 -14.36 -5.23 -14.54
CA SER A 123 -14.45 -4.73 -15.92
C SER A 123 -14.39 -5.85 -16.98
N ARG A 124 -14.85 -7.06 -16.65
CA ARG A 124 -14.89 -8.23 -17.55
C ARG A 124 -16.28 -8.83 -17.70
#